data_AF-A0A9E2I820-F1
#
_entry.id   AF-A0A9E2I820-F1
#
_cell.length_a   1.000
_cell.length_b   1.000
_cell.length_c   1.000
_cell.angle_alpha   90.00
_cell.angle_beta   90.00
_cell.angle_gamma   90.00
#
_symmetry.space_group_name_H-M   'P 1'
#
loop_
_entity.id
_entity.type
_entity.pdbx_description
1 polymer ?
#
loop_
_entity_poly.entity_id
_entity_poly.type
_entity_poly.pdbx_seq_one_letter_code
_entity_poly.pdbx_strand_id
1 'polypeptide(L)'
;MSLFNFILKPLEDIVFVETKNKPIFDWFALSDGEYYIEIDGQKIYTVSDEYKAMVKNEDPERKLPDYMDYQISRMHEDFLGILSTVLQEVPEEFHSYIKTVGEEKKWLENIEKIYDVDEEDEEHVLFDLERDASMWIHKRTLFPNNFVDFPIQVFFK
;
A
#
# COMPACT_ATOMS: atom_id res chain seq x y z
N MET A 1 6.63 -21.32 2.92
CA MET A 1 7.45 -20.65 1.86
C MET A 1 6.56 -19.60 1.25
N SER A 2 6.99 -18.34 1.17
CA SER A 2 6.16 -17.28 0.58
C SER A 2 6.29 -17.26 -0.94
N LEU A 3 5.18 -17.14 -1.64
CA LEU A 3 5.16 -16.98 -3.10
C LEU A 3 4.37 -15.72 -3.48
N PHE A 4 5.01 -14.83 -4.24
CA PHE A 4 4.34 -13.73 -4.91
C PHE A 4 3.67 -14.27 -6.17
N ASN A 5 2.36 -14.07 -6.28
CA ASN A 5 1.57 -14.53 -7.40
C ASN A 5 0.97 -13.34 -8.14
N PHE A 6 0.93 -13.43 -9.45
CA PHE A 6 0.44 -12.38 -10.32
C PHE A 6 -0.52 -12.94 -11.35
N ILE A 7 -1.60 -12.20 -11.62
CA ILE A 7 -2.62 -12.52 -12.61
C ILE A 7 -2.75 -11.32 -13.53
N LEU A 8 -2.22 -11.41 -14.75
CA LEU A 8 -2.34 -10.32 -15.73
C LEU A 8 -3.78 -10.21 -16.21
N LYS A 9 -4.23 -8.96 -16.44
CA LYS A 9 -5.51 -8.71 -17.09
C LYS A 9 -5.49 -9.21 -18.54
N PRO A 10 -6.64 -9.67 -19.07
CA PRO A 10 -6.80 -9.89 -20.50
C PRO A 10 -6.49 -8.61 -21.28
N LEU A 11 -5.91 -8.75 -22.48
CA LEU A 11 -5.44 -7.61 -23.28
C LEU A 11 -6.58 -6.62 -23.60
N GLU A 12 -7.79 -7.14 -23.78
CA GLU A 12 -9.02 -6.40 -24.03
C GLU A 12 -9.48 -5.52 -22.84
N ASP A 13 -9.03 -5.83 -21.63
CA ASP A 13 -9.39 -5.12 -20.41
C ASP A 13 -8.30 -4.10 -19.99
N ILE A 14 -7.16 -4.07 -20.69
CA ILE A 14 -6.06 -3.13 -20.41
C ILE A 14 -6.41 -1.73 -20.94
N VAL A 15 -6.34 -0.73 -20.06
CA VAL A 15 -6.55 0.68 -20.43
C VAL A 15 -5.26 1.28 -20.97
N PHE A 16 -5.22 1.55 -22.28
CA PHE A 16 -4.07 2.18 -22.92
C PHE A 16 -4.15 3.70 -22.84
N VAL A 17 -3.00 4.35 -22.62
CA VAL A 17 -2.89 5.80 -22.82
C VAL A 17 -2.92 6.08 -24.32
N GLU A 18 -3.95 6.79 -24.77
CA GLU A 18 -4.06 7.22 -26.16
C GLU A 18 -3.33 8.54 -26.37
N THR A 19 -2.45 8.60 -27.38
CA THR A 19 -1.99 9.88 -27.91
C THR A 19 -2.19 9.93 -29.42
N LYS A 20 -2.81 11.01 -29.91
CA LYS A 20 -3.06 11.24 -31.35
C LYS A 20 -3.69 10.03 -32.06
N ASN A 21 -4.70 9.41 -31.45
CA ASN A 21 -5.44 8.25 -31.96
C ASN A 21 -4.58 7.00 -32.24
N LYS A 22 -3.47 6.84 -31.50
CA LYS A 22 -2.70 5.59 -31.48
C LYS A 22 -2.57 5.10 -30.04
N PRO A 23 -2.84 3.81 -29.77
CA PRO A 23 -2.56 3.24 -28.46
C PRO A 23 -1.06 3.26 -28.24
N ILE A 24 -0.61 3.88 -27.16
CA ILE A 24 0.75 3.68 -26.67
C ILE A 24 0.72 2.43 -25.79
N PHE A 25 1.44 1.41 -26.22
CA PHE A 25 1.84 0.31 -25.36
C PHE A 25 3.04 0.76 -24.55
N ASP A 26 2.81 1.12 -23.30
CA ASP A 26 3.87 1.16 -22.31
C ASP A 26 3.91 -0.15 -21.51
N TRP A 27 5.02 -0.35 -20.83
CA TRP A 27 5.28 -1.52 -20.02
C TRP A 27 4.41 -1.58 -18.74
N PHE A 28 3.85 -0.44 -18.28
CA PHE A 28 2.89 -0.42 -17.17
C PHE A 28 1.58 -1.08 -17.60
N ALA A 29 1.05 -0.71 -18.76
CA ALA A 29 -0.13 -1.32 -19.36
C ALA A 29 0.04 -2.82 -19.54
N LEU A 30 1.21 -3.28 -20.01
CA LEU A 30 1.53 -4.71 -20.17
C LEU A 30 1.67 -5.49 -18.86
N SER A 31 1.71 -4.81 -17.72
CA SER A 31 1.83 -5.40 -16.39
C SER A 31 0.60 -5.19 -15.52
N ASP A 32 -0.48 -4.69 -16.12
CA ASP A 32 -1.76 -4.46 -15.45
C ASP A 32 -2.40 -5.80 -15.07
N GLY A 33 -2.78 -5.92 -13.80
CA GLY A 33 -3.06 -7.21 -13.21
C GLY A 33 -3.32 -7.16 -11.71
N GLU A 34 -3.60 -8.32 -11.16
CA GLU A 34 -3.80 -8.52 -9.73
C GLU A 34 -2.61 -9.26 -9.12
N TYR A 35 -2.31 -9.00 -7.85
CA TYR A 35 -1.32 -9.78 -7.11
C TYR A 35 -1.79 -10.20 -5.72
N TYR A 36 -1.25 -11.33 -5.26
CA TYR A 36 -1.41 -11.80 -3.89
C TYR A 36 -0.14 -12.48 -3.41
N ILE A 37 0.03 -12.55 -2.09
CA ILE A 37 1.11 -13.32 -1.47
C ILE A 37 0.50 -14.56 -0.85
N GLU A 38 1.04 -15.73 -1.16
CA GLU A 38 0.68 -16.96 -0.48
C GLU A 38 1.73 -17.27 0.60
N ILE A 39 1.29 -17.40 1.86
CA ILE A 39 2.11 -17.79 3.01
C ILE A 39 1.41 -18.92 3.74
N ASP A 40 2.07 -20.08 3.82
CA ASP A 40 1.58 -21.27 4.52
C ASP A 40 0.14 -21.66 4.15
N GLY A 41 -0.20 -21.54 2.86
CA GLY A 41 -1.51 -21.86 2.29
C GLY A 41 -2.57 -20.76 2.47
N GLN A 42 -2.21 -19.62 3.08
CA GLN A 42 -3.08 -18.45 3.20
C GLN A 42 -2.74 -17.41 2.14
N LYS A 43 -3.76 -16.83 1.50
CA LYS A 43 -3.60 -15.74 0.54
C LYS A 43 -3.80 -14.41 1.24
N ILE A 44 -2.79 -13.55 1.13
CA ILE A 44 -2.79 -12.18 1.63
C ILE A 44 -3.03 -11.24 0.44
N TYR A 45 -3.67 -10.10 0.69
CA TYR A 45 -4.22 -9.16 -0.32
C TYR A 45 -5.45 -9.65 -1.05
N THR A 46 -6.26 -10.50 -0.41
CA THR A 46 -7.62 -10.78 -0.86
C THR A 46 -8.52 -9.59 -0.53
N VAL A 47 -9.33 -9.14 -1.48
CA VAL A 47 -10.37 -8.14 -1.20
C VAL A 47 -11.44 -8.79 -0.34
N SER A 48 -11.79 -8.17 0.79
CA SER A 48 -12.75 -8.74 1.75
C SER A 48 -14.16 -8.78 1.20
N ASP A 49 -14.96 -9.74 1.67
CA ASP A 49 -16.37 -9.87 1.27
C ASP A 49 -17.19 -8.66 1.72
N GLU A 50 -16.84 -8.05 2.86
CA GLU A 50 -17.47 -6.83 3.35
C GLU A 50 -17.25 -5.66 2.39
N TYR A 51 -16.01 -5.47 1.91
CA TYR A 51 -15.70 -4.43 0.93
C TYR A 51 -16.40 -4.69 -0.41
N LYS A 52 -16.38 -5.95 -0.88
CA LYS A 52 -17.10 -6.34 -2.09
C LYS A 52 -18.60 -6.06 -1.98
N ALA A 53 -19.21 -6.33 -0.83
CA ALA A 53 -20.61 -6.05 -0.58
C ALA A 53 -20.90 -4.54 -0.53
N MET A 54 -20.05 -3.76 0.14
CA MET A 54 -20.17 -2.30 0.20
C MET A 54 -20.16 -1.68 -1.19
N VAL A 55 -19.14 -1.99 -2.01
CA VAL A 55 -19.03 -1.43 -3.35
C VAL A 55 -20.17 -1.89 -4.27
N LYS A 56 -20.61 -3.15 -4.17
CA LYS A 56 -21.77 -3.64 -4.95
C LYS A 56 -23.09 -2.96 -4.58
N ASN A 57 -23.24 -2.47 -3.35
CA ASN A 57 -24.42 -1.70 -2.96
C ASN A 57 -24.42 -0.31 -3.61
N GLU A 58 -23.25 0.28 -3.83
CA GLU A 58 -23.10 1.59 -4.49
C GLU A 58 -23.15 1.48 -6.01
N ASP A 59 -22.50 0.47 -6.58
CA ASP A 59 -22.45 0.18 -8.01
C ASP A 59 -22.53 -1.34 -8.26
N PRO A 60 -23.74 -1.89 -8.51
CA PRO A 60 -23.95 -3.33 -8.73
C PRO A 60 -23.21 -3.90 -9.94
N GLU A 61 -22.88 -3.06 -10.93
CA GLU A 61 -22.24 -3.48 -12.18
C GLU A 61 -20.70 -3.38 -12.10
N ARG A 62 -20.16 -2.79 -11.02
CA ARG A 62 -18.72 -2.64 -10.83
C ARG A 62 -18.07 -4.02 -10.66
N LYS A 63 -17.19 -4.35 -11.60
CA LYS A 63 -16.26 -5.48 -11.44
C LYS A 63 -15.22 -5.12 -10.40
N LEU A 64 -15.05 -6.01 -9.43
CA LEU A 64 -14.03 -5.89 -8.39
C LEU A 64 -13.01 -6.98 -8.58
N PRO A 65 -11.72 -6.66 -8.37
CA PRO A 65 -10.67 -7.66 -8.39
C PRO A 65 -10.86 -8.62 -7.21
N ASP A 66 -10.34 -9.84 -7.35
CA ASP A 66 -10.31 -10.78 -6.23
C ASP A 66 -9.14 -10.50 -5.30
N TYR A 67 -8.06 -9.95 -5.85
CA TYR A 67 -6.86 -9.55 -5.12
C TYR A 67 -6.54 -8.06 -5.31
N MET A 68 -5.36 -7.63 -4.87
CA MET A 68 -4.90 -6.27 -5.08
C MET A 68 -4.67 -6.00 -6.57
N ASP A 69 -5.44 -5.07 -7.15
CA ASP A 69 -5.26 -4.59 -8.53
C ASP A 69 -4.12 -3.57 -8.58
N TYR A 70 -3.01 -3.96 -9.21
CA TYR A 70 -1.78 -3.19 -9.18
C TYR A 70 -0.83 -3.61 -10.31
N GLN A 71 -0.24 -2.63 -11.00
CA GLN A 71 0.73 -2.92 -12.05
C GLN A 71 1.98 -3.59 -11.45
N ILE A 72 2.33 -4.78 -11.91
CA ILE A 72 3.50 -5.54 -11.41
C ILE A 72 4.77 -4.70 -11.53
N SER A 73 4.87 -3.99 -12.64
CA SER A 73 6.02 -3.18 -12.97
C SER A 73 6.16 -1.99 -12.01
N ARG A 74 5.03 -1.40 -11.60
CA ARG A 74 4.96 -0.36 -10.57
C ARG A 74 5.36 -0.90 -9.20
N MET A 75 4.91 -2.10 -8.84
CA MET A 75 5.32 -2.75 -7.59
C MET A 75 6.82 -2.95 -7.49
N HIS A 76 7.43 -3.42 -8.58
CA HIS A 76 8.88 -3.56 -8.65
C HIS A 76 9.59 -2.21 -8.50
N GLU A 77 9.13 -1.16 -9.17
CA GLU A 77 9.72 0.18 -9.02
C GLU A 77 9.58 0.75 -7.62
N ASP A 78 8.37 0.70 -7.06
CA ASP A 78 8.09 1.28 -5.75
C ASP A 78 8.86 0.53 -4.65
N PHE A 79 8.95 -0.80 -4.75
CA PHE A 79 9.79 -1.59 -3.85
C PHE A 79 11.29 -1.27 -4.02
N LEU A 80 11.80 -1.18 -5.25
CA LEU A 80 13.19 -0.79 -5.50
C LEU A 80 13.51 0.61 -4.99
N GLY A 81 12.53 1.52 -5.04
CA GLY A 81 12.63 2.87 -4.50
C GLY A 81 12.87 2.91 -2.99
N ILE A 82 12.24 2.01 -2.24
CA ILE A 82 12.41 1.91 -0.78
C ILE A 82 13.48 0.91 -0.34
N LEU A 83 13.95 0.03 -1.24
CA LEU A 83 14.82 -1.09 -0.92
C LEU A 83 16.07 -0.68 -0.12
N SER A 84 16.71 0.44 -0.48
CA SER A 84 17.90 0.92 0.23
C SER A 84 17.63 1.23 1.70
N THR A 85 16.43 1.73 2.02
CA THR A 85 15.97 2.02 3.38
C THR A 85 15.56 0.74 4.10
N VAL A 86 14.83 -0.14 3.42
CA VAL A 86 14.38 -1.44 3.97
C VAL A 86 15.56 -2.32 4.38
N LEU A 87 16.68 -2.24 3.65
CA LEU A 87 17.88 -3.03 3.96
C LEU A 87 18.68 -2.51 5.16
N GLN A 88 18.41 -1.29 5.63
CA GLN A 88 19.01 -0.74 6.84
C GLN A 88 18.32 -1.29 8.09
N GLU A 89 19.11 -1.58 9.12
CA GLU A 89 18.59 -2.00 10.42
C GLU A 89 17.62 -0.95 10.99
N VAL A 90 16.63 -1.44 11.73
CA VAL A 90 15.80 -0.56 12.54
C VAL A 90 16.65 0.11 13.62
N PRO A 91 16.65 1.47 13.72
CA PRO A 91 17.36 2.17 14.79
C PRO A 91 16.90 1.66 16.15
N GLU A 92 17.86 1.48 17.07
CA GLU A 92 17.61 0.85 18.38
C GLU A 92 16.50 1.57 19.17
N GLU A 93 16.36 2.89 18.97
CA GLU A 93 15.34 3.69 19.64
C GLU A 93 13.91 3.22 19.28
N PHE A 94 13.71 2.68 18.08
CA PHE A 94 12.41 2.19 17.62
C PHE A 94 12.06 0.79 18.10
N HIS A 95 13.03 0.00 18.52
CA HIS A 95 12.80 -1.43 18.86
C HIS A 95 11.74 -1.60 19.92
N SER A 96 11.70 -0.71 20.92
CA SER A 96 10.70 -0.79 22.00
C SER A 96 9.27 -0.47 21.55
N TYR A 97 9.10 0.25 20.44
CA TYR A 97 7.80 0.61 19.89
C TYR A 97 7.24 -0.45 18.94
N ILE A 98 8.08 -1.27 18.30
CA ILE A 98 7.65 -2.22 17.25
C ILE A 98 7.90 -3.69 17.58
N LYS A 99 8.40 -3.99 18.78
CA LYS A 99 8.79 -5.36 19.17
C LYS A 99 7.62 -6.33 19.20
N THR A 100 6.40 -5.85 19.42
CA THR A 100 5.18 -6.64 19.37
C THR A 100 4.07 -5.85 18.67
N VAL A 101 3.10 -6.57 18.09
CA VAL A 101 1.90 -5.97 17.47
C VAL A 101 1.15 -5.04 18.45
N GLY A 102 1.14 -5.39 19.74
CA GLY A 102 0.52 -4.56 20.77
C GLY A 102 1.26 -3.25 21.04
N GLU A 103 2.60 -3.28 21.05
CA GLU A 103 3.43 -2.07 21.18
C GLU A 103 3.31 -1.18 19.95
N GLU A 104 3.33 -1.78 18.74
CA GLU A 104 3.14 -1.07 17.47
C GLU A 104 1.80 -0.36 17.44
N LYS A 105 0.72 -1.08 17.76
CA LYS A 105 -0.62 -0.51 17.82
C LYS A 105 -0.70 0.67 18.79
N LYS A 106 -0.12 0.52 19.98
CA LYS A 106 -0.09 1.59 21.00
C LYS A 106 0.69 2.81 20.52
N TRP A 107 1.78 2.60 19.78
CA TRP A 107 2.57 3.68 19.20
C TRP A 107 1.78 4.44 18.14
N LEU A 108 1.12 3.73 17.21
CA LEU A 108 0.23 4.32 16.20
C LEU A 108 -0.94 5.09 16.84
N GLU A 109 -1.61 4.52 17.84
CA GLU A 109 -2.69 5.19 18.59
C GLU A 109 -2.21 6.47 19.31
N ASN A 110 -0.94 6.57 19.68
CA ASN A 110 -0.39 7.78 20.28
C ASN A 110 -0.04 8.84 19.23
N ILE A 111 0.36 8.44 18.02
CA ILE A 111 0.55 9.34 16.89
C ILE A 111 -0.80 9.94 16.47
N GLU A 112 -1.86 9.13 16.38
CA GLU A 112 -3.21 9.61 16.03
C GLU A 112 -3.72 10.69 16.99
N LYS A 113 -3.41 10.60 18.29
CA LYS A 113 -3.78 11.63 19.29
C LYS A 113 -3.11 12.97 19.07
N ILE A 114 -1.97 13.02 18.37
CA ILE A 114 -1.29 14.27 18.04
C ILE A 114 -2.10 15.05 16.99
N TYR A 115 -2.92 14.36 16.19
CA TYR A 115 -3.79 14.96 15.18
C TYR A 115 -5.17 15.42 15.70
N ASP A 116 -5.50 15.13 16.97
CA ASP A 116 -6.77 15.54 17.61
C ASP A 116 -6.65 16.91 18.30
N VAL A 117 -5.72 17.76 17.85
CA VAL A 117 -5.45 19.08 18.44
C VAL A 117 -6.08 20.17 17.55
N ASP A 118 -7.13 20.80 18.07
CA ASP A 118 -8.05 21.74 17.39
C ASP A 118 -7.48 23.14 17.03
N GLU A 119 -6.16 23.38 17.12
CA GLU A 119 -5.59 24.71 16.89
C GLU A 119 -4.88 24.82 15.52
N GLU A 120 -5.52 25.54 14.57
CA GLU A 120 -5.06 25.75 13.17
C GLU A 120 -3.59 26.24 13.05
N ASP A 121 -3.06 26.97 14.05
CA ASP A 121 -1.68 27.45 14.07
C ASP A 121 -0.67 26.41 14.63
N GLU A 122 -1.12 25.47 15.46
CA GLU A 122 -0.31 24.32 15.92
C GLU A 122 -0.31 23.18 14.89
N GLU A 123 -1.33 23.10 14.04
CA GLU A 123 -1.51 22.05 13.04
C GLU A 123 -0.31 21.93 12.08
N HIS A 124 0.25 23.05 11.62
CA HIS A 124 1.43 23.03 10.74
C HIS A 124 2.71 22.53 11.44
N VAL A 125 2.93 22.93 12.70
CA VAL A 125 4.11 22.49 13.47
C VAL A 125 3.99 21.02 13.86
N LEU A 126 2.78 20.59 14.22
CA LEU A 126 2.47 19.20 14.52
C LEU A 126 2.58 18.32 13.27
N PHE A 127 2.15 18.80 12.11
CA PHE A 127 2.33 18.10 10.84
C PHE A 127 3.80 17.91 10.47
N ASP A 128 4.64 18.94 10.59
CA ASP A 128 6.08 18.79 10.31
C ASP A 128 6.77 17.87 11.32
N LEU A 129 6.42 17.96 12.61
CA LEU A 129 6.98 17.11 13.65
C LEU A 129 6.56 15.65 13.48
N GLU A 130 5.27 15.42 13.21
CA GLU A 130 4.76 14.09 12.91
C GLU A 130 5.46 13.54 11.67
N ARG A 131 5.49 14.32 10.57
CA ARG A 131 6.11 13.91 9.32
C ARG A 131 7.55 13.51 9.56
N ASP A 132 8.31 14.28 10.32
CA ASP A 132 9.70 13.99 10.60
C ASP A 132 9.87 12.77 11.52
N ALA A 133 9.00 12.59 12.51
CA ALA A 133 8.97 11.43 13.40
C ALA A 133 8.54 10.14 12.70
N SER A 134 7.62 10.23 11.73
CA SER A 134 7.07 9.12 10.95
C SER A 134 7.81 8.91 9.62
N MET A 135 8.69 9.82 9.20
CA MET A 135 9.44 9.72 7.94
C MET A 135 10.22 8.41 7.83
N TRP A 136 10.73 7.92 8.97
CA TRP A 136 11.46 6.67 9.03
C TRP A 136 10.59 5.46 8.66
N ILE A 137 9.33 5.43 9.12
CA ILE A 137 8.37 4.37 8.78
C ILE A 137 7.89 4.56 7.34
N HIS A 138 7.54 5.79 6.93
CA HIS A 138 7.08 6.08 5.56
C HIS A 138 8.09 5.66 4.49
N LYS A 139 9.39 5.84 4.72
CA LYS A 139 10.46 5.40 3.79
C LYS A 139 10.64 3.88 3.72
N ARG A 140 9.96 3.13 4.58
CA ARG A 140 9.91 1.66 4.61
C ARG A 140 8.50 1.14 4.32
N THR A 141 7.63 2.02 3.85
CA THR A 141 6.25 1.68 3.54
C THR A 141 6.08 1.57 2.04
N LEU A 142 5.58 0.42 1.58
CA LEU A 142 5.10 0.26 0.21
C LEU A 142 3.62 0.60 0.20
N PHE A 143 3.28 1.66 -0.54
CA PHE A 143 1.91 2.09 -0.80
C PHE A 143 1.44 1.56 -2.15
N PRO A 144 0.64 0.49 -2.17
CA PRO A 144 0.05 -0.02 -3.40
C PRO A 144 -1.08 0.91 -3.89
N ASN A 145 -0.72 2.08 -4.44
CA ASN A 145 -1.58 3.09 -5.05
C ASN A 145 -2.70 3.68 -4.16
N ASN A 146 -3.32 4.76 -4.66
CA ASN A 146 -4.27 5.66 -3.98
C ASN A 146 -5.62 5.04 -3.54
N PHE A 147 -5.75 3.71 -3.47
CA PHE A 147 -6.98 3.09 -3.00
C PHE A 147 -6.95 3.04 -1.46
N VAL A 148 -7.89 3.76 -0.87
CA VAL A 148 -8.02 4.07 0.57
C VAL A 148 -8.18 2.82 1.45
N ASP A 149 -8.43 1.64 0.87
CA ASP A 149 -8.88 0.46 1.60
C ASP A 149 -7.95 -0.75 1.53
N PHE A 150 -6.73 -0.60 1.00
CA PHE A 150 -5.81 -1.72 0.89
C PHE A 150 -4.74 -1.75 1.99
N PRO A 151 -4.25 -2.96 2.35
CA PRO A 151 -3.27 -3.09 3.41
C PRO A 151 -1.95 -2.45 2.98
N ILE A 152 -1.46 -1.56 3.83
CA ILE A 152 -0.15 -0.94 3.72
C ILE A 152 0.91 -1.96 4.15
N GLN A 153 2.02 -2.05 3.43
CA GLN A 153 3.14 -2.92 3.79
C GLN A 153 4.26 -2.12 4.41
N VAL A 154 4.63 -2.45 5.66
CA VAL A 154 5.78 -1.85 6.35
C VAL A 154 6.85 -2.92 6.53
N PHE A 155 8.10 -2.60 6.19
CA PHE A 155 9.22 -3.54 6.28
C PHE A 155 10.13 -3.20 7.47
N PHE A 156 10.34 -4.21 8.32
CA PHE A 156 11.27 -4.15 9.46
C PHE A 156 12.35 -5.23 9.25
N LYS A 157 13.63 -4.83 9.22
CA LYS A 157 14.77 -5.73 9.10
C LYS A 157 15.66 -5.62 10.33
#